data_AF-M5EWN4-F1
#
_entry.id   AF-M5EWN4-F1
#
_cell.length_a   1.000
_cell.length_b   1.000
_cell.length_c   1.000
_cell.angle_alpha   90.00
_cell.angle_beta   90.00
_cell.angle_gamma   90.00
#
_symmetry.space_group_name_H-M   'P 1'
#
loop_
_entity.id
_entity.type
_entity.pdbx_description
1 polymer ?
#
loop_
_entity_poly.entity_id
_entity_poly.type
_entity_poly.pdbx_seq_one_letter_code
_entity_poly.pdbx_strand_id
1 'polypeptide(L)' 'MFLFRGKQGGYLKVLYYDGSDLCPFAKRLERGKFVWPSIVDAALTLTPAQLALLIEGAGST' A
#
# COMPACT_ATOMS: atom_id res chain seq x y z
N MET A 1 -10.44 -1.96 3.81
CA MET A 1 -9.22 -2.45 3.16
C MET A 1 -8.05 -2.25 4.11
N PHE A 2 -7.14 -3.21 4.20
CA PHE A 2 -5.93 -3.11 5.02
C PHE A 2 -4.70 -3.16 4.13
N LEU A 3 -3.75 -2.25 4.33
CA LEU A 3 -2.47 -2.22 3.61
C LEU A 3 -1.33 -2.54 4.58
N PHE A 4 -0.44 -3.45 4.17
CA PHE A 4 0.72 -3.85 4.94
C PHE A 4 1.99 -3.65 4.11
N ARG A 5 2.97 -2.96 4.68
CA ARG A 5 4.29 -2.79 4.06
C ARG A 5 5.29 -3.78 4.65
N GLY A 6 6.02 -4.50 3.80
CA GLY A 6 7.17 -5.30 4.23
C GLY A 6 8.27 -4.41 4.83
N LYS A 7 9.07 -4.95 5.76
CA LYS A 7 10.14 -4.21 6.46
C LYS A 7 11.13 -3.51 5.51
N GLN A 8 11.42 -4.14 4.37
CA GLN A 8 12.34 -3.59 3.37
C GLN A 8 11.70 -2.51 2.48
N GLY A 9 10.38 -2.31 2.55
CA GLY A 9 9.66 -1.26 1.82
C GLY A 9 9.36 -1.56 0.34
N GLY A 10 9.93 -2.61 -0.25
CA GLY A 10 9.67 -2.99 -1.66
C GLY A 10 8.46 -3.90 -1.88
N TYR A 11 7.72 -4.23 -0.82
CA TYR A 11 6.57 -5.15 -0.89
C TYR A 11 5.36 -4.59 -0.16
N LEU A 12 4.23 -4.59 -0.85
CA LEU A 12 2.93 -4.13 -0.38
C LEU A 12 1.93 -5.28 -0.47
N LYS A 13 1.24 -5.57 0.64
CA LYS A 13 0.10 -6.49 0.69
C LYS A 13 -1.17 -5.71 0.98
N VAL A 14 -2.24 -6.09 0.33
CA VAL A 14 -3.56 -5.46 0.47
C VAL A 14 -4.58 -6.54 0.75
N LEU A 15 -5.43 -6.31 1.75
CA LEU A 15 -6.59 -7.13 2.03
C LEU A 15 -7.85 -6.27 1.80
N TYR A 16 -8.59 -6.57 0.75
CA TYR A 16 -9.78 -5.84 0.32
C TYR A 16 -11.01 -6.74 0.47
N TYR A 17 -12.14 -6.19 0.91
CA TYR A 17 -13.41 -6.91 0.89
C TYR A 17 -14.22 -6.41 -0.30
N ASP A 18 -14.61 -7.31 -1.20
CA ASP A 18 -15.28 -6.94 -2.46
C ASP A 18 -16.82 -6.91 -2.34
N GLY A 19 -17.36 -7.19 -1.16
CA GLY A 19 -18.80 -7.32 -0.92
C GLY A 19 -19.25 -8.77 -0.69
N SER A 20 -18.42 -9.75 -1.03
CA SER A 20 -18.67 -11.17 -0.77
C SER A 20 -17.56 -11.80 0.06
N ASP A 21 -16.30 -11.55 -0.32
CA ASP A 21 -15.13 -12.20 0.28
C ASP A 21 -13.93 -11.26 0.46
N LEU A 22 -12.94 -11.74 1.21
CA LEU A 22 -11.65 -11.06 1.36
C LEU A 22 -10.72 -11.44 0.21
N CYS A 23 -10.37 -10.46 -0.62
CA CYS A 23 -9.45 -10.57 -1.74
C CYS A 23 -8.05 -10.06 -1.34
N PRO A 24 -7.04 -10.94 -1.28
CA PRO A 24 -5.66 -10.53 -1.08
C PRO A 24 -5.03 -10.07 -2.41
N PHE A 25 -4.36 -8.92 -2.39
CA PHE A 25 -3.50 -8.44 -3.47
C PHE A 25 -2.09 -8.21 -2.95
N ALA A 26 -1.10 -8.34 -3.82
CA ALA A 26 0.27 -8.01 -3.48
C ALA A 26 0.98 -7.35 -4.67
N LYS A 27 1.79 -6.32 -4.37
CA LYS A 27 2.68 -5.69 -5.34
C LYS A 27 4.09 -5.68 -4.79
N ARG A 28 5.03 -6.14 -5.62
CA ARG A 28 6.46 -6.09 -5.36
C ARG A 28 7.10 -5.15 -6.37
N LEU A 29 7.93 -4.22 -5.89
CA LEU A 29 8.77 -3.41 -6.75
C LEU A 29 10.01 -4.22 -7.13
N GLU A 30 10.41 -4.15 -8.40
CA GLU A 30 11.66 -4.76 -8.85
C GLU A 30 12.88 -4.00 -8.30
N ARG A 31 12.75 -2.68 -8.15
CA ARG A 31 13.74 -1.78 -7.54
C ARG A 31 13.04 -0.71 -6.71
N GLY A 32 13.75 -0.20 -5.70
CA GLY A 32 13.25 0.89 -4.85
C GLY A 32 12.30 0.43 -3.75
N LYS A 33 11.59 1.40 -3.16
CA LYS A 33 10.67 1.20 -2.03
C LYS A 33 9.42 2.03 -2.25
N PHE A 34 8.29 1.54 -1.74
CA PHE A 34 7.07 2.33 -1.65
C PHE A 34 7.29 3.52 -0.72
N VAL A 35 6.87 4.71 -1.16
CA VAL A 35 6.77 5.88 -0.30
C VAL A 35 5.63 5.65 0.67
N TRP A 36 5.98 5.25 1.88
CA TRP A 36 5.00 4.98 2.92
C TRP A 36 4.72 6.26 3.70
N PRO A 37 3.47 6.74 3.74
CA PRO A 37 3.13 7.91 4.53
C PRO A 37 3.44 7.67 6.01
N SER A 38 3.95 8.70 6.68
CA SER A 38 4.14 8.66 8.13
C SER A 38 2.79 8.46 8.80
N ILE A 39 2.65 7.36 9.52
CA ILE A 39 1.45 7.03 10.28
C ILE A 39 1.55 7.81 11.61
N VAL A 40 0.78 8.89 11.73
CA VAL A 40 0.77 9.76 12.93
C VAL A 40 -0.16 9.19 14.02
N ASP A 41 -1.18 8.42 13.64
CA ASP A 41 -2.18 7.77 14.50
C ASP A 41 -2.34 6.29 14.16
N ALA A 42 -3.13 5.52 14.92
CA ALA A 42 -3.33 4.08 14.67
C ALA A 42 -3.88 3.71 13.28
N ALA A 43 -4.50 4.65 12.57
CA ALA A 43 -5.06 4.45 11.23
C ALA A 43 -4.80 5.68 10.35
N LEU A 44 -4.63 5.44 9.04
CA LEU A 44 -4.46 6.49 8.04
C LEU A 44 -5.62 6.44 7.03
N THR A 45 -6.32 7.56 6.88
CA THR A 45 -7.29 7.74 5.79
C THR A 45 -6.56 8.28 4.56
N LEU A 46 -6.54 7.50 3.49
CA LEU A 46 -5.99 7.92 2.20
C LEU A 46 -7.11 8.33 1.26
N THR A 47 -6.92 9.42 0.52
CA THR A 47 -7.76 9.71 -0.65
C THR A 47 -7.49 8.69 -1.76
N PRO A 48 -8.42 8.50 -2.71
CA PRO A 48 -8.18 7.62 -3.87
C PRO A 48 -6.89 7.97 -4.63
N ALA A 49 -6.58 9.26 -4.76
CA ALA A 49 -5.35 9.72 -5.41
C ALA A 49 -4.08 9.35 -4.61
N GLN A 50 -4.10 9.52 -3.27
CA GLN A 50 -2.98 9.12 -2.42
C GLN A 50 -2.77 7.61 -2.42
N LEU A 51 -3.85 6.84 -2.45
CA LEU A 51 -3.80 5.39 -2.60
C LEU A 51 -3.21 4.99 -3.96
N ALA A 52 -3.65 5.62 -5.05
CA ALA A 52 -3.12 5.34 -6.38
C ALA A 52 -1.62 5.60 -6.46
N LEU A 53 -1.15 6.75 -5.97
CA LEU A 53 0.27 7.08 -5.89
C LEU A 53 1.07 6.06 -5.07
N LEU A 54 0.53 5.66 -3.91
CA LEU A 54 1.14 4.64 -3.06
C LEU A 54 1.25 3.29 -3.80
N ILE A 55 0.20 2.87 -4.51
CA ILE A 55 0.20 1.62 -5.26
C ILE A 55 1.12 1.70 -6.48
N GLU A 56 1.19 2.82 -7.19
CA GLU A 56 2.09 3.02 -8.32
C GLU A 56 3.55 2.84 -7.91
N GLY A 57 3.92 3.29 -6.71
CA GLY A 57 5.31 3.33 -6.24
C GLY A 57 6.06 4.56 -6.77
N ALA A 58 5.34 5.60 -7.19
CA ALA A 58 5.89 6.86 -7.67
C ALA A 58 6.69 7.53 -6.54
N GLY A 59 8.03 7.44 -6.63
CA GLY A 59 8.97 7.81 -5.58
C GLY A 59 10.22 6.91 -5.56
N SER A 60 10.21 5.81 -6.32
CA SER A 60 11.42 5.05 -6.67
C SER A 60 12.17 5.72 -7.81
N THR A 61 12.77 6.88 -7.55
CA THR A 61 13.88 7.41 -8.36
C THR A 61 15.20 7.17 -7.63
#